data_AF-A0A8H2WZ67-F1
#
_entry.id   AF-A0A8H2WZ67-F1
#
_cell.length_a   1.000
_cell.length_b   1.000
_cell.length_c   1.000
_cell.angle_alpha   90.00
_cell.angle_beta   90.00
_cell.angle_gamma   90.00
#
_symmetry.space_group_name_H-M   'P 1'
#
loop_
_entity.id
_entity.type
_entity.pdbx_description
1 polymer ?
#
loop_
_entity_poly.entity_id
_entity_poly.type
_entity_poly.pdbx_seq_one_letter_code
_entity_poly.pdbx_strand_id
1 'polypeptide(L)'
;LAGCKRLSESRILQPSTSTTMLSSAYSSIDQTMIQQLHKASKSLQTALDHYLKTYQDIYDIYVAGKPVNTIPYDLGESLAEQLPVIKSFEKKLELAQSIAGRCSNASPLVVPIHILPLEILARIFQLLMGDNCTDHPAKWALYPARLQTLMSTCDRWRQVIINSPFLWTHIDLKVESGYRDTTLSEPPRHAIRTLLVPFIASIAPRVKSFVSQIDDLIPYVSALAAFFDNCTPGTLETLQMFERSSPGRDLVVLDAETEVYNRVLSVRLSEDRFEEIFRGVTALRLDFIHPTHRWTSNAYHGLVELRFTSLRGPRITEAQLAEILKQSPGLRILECVKSNSKPGP
;
A
#
# COMPACT_ATOMS: atom_id res chain seq x y z
N LEU A 1 -18.22 -48.06 8.36
CA LEU A 1 -18.56 -49.48 8.06
C LEU A 1 -19.68 -49.46 7.02
N ALA A 2 -19.51 -50.23 5.93
CA ALA A 2 -20.21 -50.15 4.64
C ALA A 2 -19.85 -48.89 3.83
N GLY A 3 -19.36 -48.92 2.59
CA GLY A 3 -19.22 -50.01 1.61
C GLY A 3 -19.33 -49.37 0.24
N CYS A 4 -18.23 -48.83 -0.29
CA CYS A 4 -18.21 -48.22 -1.63
C CYS A 4 -17.10 -48.85 -2.47
N LYS A 5 -17.39 -50.04 -3.00
CA LYS A 5 -16.64 -50.68 -4.09
C LYS A 5 -17.24 -50.18 -5.40
N ARG A 6 -16.53 -49.30 -6.12
CA ARG A 6 -16.68 -49.16 -7.57
C ARG A 6 -15.31 -49.18 -8.22
N LEU A 7 -15.10 -50.25 -8.96
CA LEU A 7 -14.08 -50.44 -9.98
C LEU A 7 -14.26 -49.36 -11.05
N SER A 8 -13.27 -48.49 -11.21
CA SER A 8 -13.07 -47.73 -12.43
C SER A 8 -11.81 -48.26 -13.10
N GLU A 9 -12.01 -49.03 -14.16
CA GLU A 9 -10.97 -49.50 -15.06
C GLU A 9 -10.19 -48.30 -15.61
N SER A 10 -8.96 -48.14 -15.15
CA SER A 10 -7.98 -47.24 -15.72
C SER A 10 -7.54 -47.79 -17.08
N ARG A 11 -8.26 -47.40 -18.15
CA ARG A 11 -7.72 -47.46 -19.52
C ARG A 11 -6.47 -46.60 -19.54
N ILE A 12 -5.32 -47.28 -19.59
CA ILE A 12 -4.03 -46.68 -19.92
C ILE A 12 -4.14 -46.19 -21.37
N LEU A 13 -4.53 -44.93 -21.53
CA LEU A 13 -4.36 -44.21 -22.78
C LEU A 13 -2.86 -44.13 -23.04
N GLN A 14 -2.39 -44.88 -24.03
CA GLN A 14 -1.02 -44.72 -24.49
C GLN A 14 -0.82 -43.26 -24.93
N PRO A 15 0.28 -42.61 -24.51
CA PRO A 15 0.57 -41.24 -24.91
C PRO A 15 0.64 -41.20 -26.43
N SER A 16 -0.21 -40.39 -27.05
CA SER A 16 -0.19 -40.17 -28.49
C SER A 16 1.21 -39.66 -28.89
N THR A 17 1.73 -40.17 -30.00
CA THR A 17 3.05 -39.82 -30.58
C THR A 17 3.24 -38.31 -30.81
N SER A 18 2.15 -37.53 -30.79
CA SER A 18 2.17 -36.07 -30.85
C SER A 18 2.78 -35.40 -29.60
N THR A 19 2.72 -36.02 -28.41
CA THR A 19 3.26 -35.42 -27.18
C THR A 19 4.80 -35.43 -27.14
N THR A 20 5.42 -36.46 -27.71
CA THR A 20 6.88 -36.63 -27.72
C THR A 20 7.58 -35.64 -28.66
N MET A 21 6.98 -35.30 -29.79
CA MET A 21 7.54 -34.32 -30.71
C MET A 21 7.47 -32.89 -30.17
N LEU A 22 6.41 -32.54 -29.45
CA LEU A 22 6.30 -31.22 -28.83
C LEU A 22 7.36 -31.03 -27.72
N SER A 23 7.60 -32.03 -26.87
CA SER A 23 8.62 -31.94 -25.81
C SER A 23 10.05 -31.71 -26.33
N SER A 24 10.41 -32.34 -27.46
CA SER A 24 11.72 -32.13 -28.10
C SER A 24 11.88 -30.72 -28.67
N ALA A 25 10.82 -30.18 -29.29
CA ALA A 25 10.85 -28.83 -29.85
C ALA A 25 10.99 -27.75 -28.75
N TYR A 26 10.29 -27.89 -27.63
CA TYR A 26 10.41 -26.97 -26.48
C TYR A 26 11.83 -26.96 -25.88
N SER A 27 12.44 -28.15 -25.71
CA SER A 27 13.82 -28.25 -25.19
C SER A 27 14.86 -27.57 -26.10
N SER A 28 14.65 -27.57 -27.41
CA SER A 28 15.56 -26.94 -28.38
C SER A 28 15.47 -25.41 -28.34
N ILE A 29 14.28 -24.86 -28.12
CA ILE A 29 14.05 -23.41 -28.03
C ILE A 29 14.71 -22.85 -26.77
N ASP A 30 14.56 -23.52 -25.63
CA ASP A 30 15.12 -23.09 -24.35
C ASP A 30 16.65 -23.01 -24.38
N GLN A 31 17.33 -24.02 -24.94
CA GLN A 31 18.79 -24.02 -25.06
C GLN A 31 19.30 -22.88 -25.95
N THR A 32 18.60 -22.60 -27.06
CA THR A 32 18.98 -21.53 -27.99
C THR A 32 18.88 -20.16 -27.32
N MET A 33 17.80 -19.91 -26.59
CA MET A 33 17.60 -18.63 -25.88
C MET A 33 18.64 -18.42 -24.76
N ILE A 34 18.96 -19.48 -24.00
CA ILE A 34 20.00 -19.42 -22.96
C ILE A 34 21.37 -19.11 -23.57
N GLN A 35 21.73 -19.74 -24.68
CA GLN A 35 22.98 -19.46 -25.39
C GLN A 35 23.04 -18.02 -25.91
N GLN A 36 21.94 -17.51 -26.47
CA GLN A 36 21.85 -16.13 -26.92
C GLN A 36 22.00 -15.14 -25.75
N LEU A 37 21.37 -15.41 -24.60
CA LEU A 37 21.50 -14.59 -23.40
C LEU A 37 22.95 -14.56 -22.90
N HIS A 38 23.62 -15.71 -22.82
CA HIS A 38 25.04 -15.77 -22.43
C HIS A 38 25.94 -15.02 -23.42
N LYS A 39 25.70 -15.18 -24.73
CA LYS A 39 26.45 -14.45 -25.76
C LYS A 39 26.27 -12.94 -25.61
N ALA A 40 25.04 -12.47 -25.45
CA ALA A 40 24.72 -11.06 -25.27
C ALA A 40 25.34 -10.49 -23.99
N SER A 41 25.25 -11.22 -22.87
CA SER A 41 25.85 -10.84 -21.60
C SER A 41 27.37 -10.68 -21.70
N LYS A 42 28.06 -11.65 -22.33
CA LYS A 42 29.50 -11.57 -22.55
C LYS A 42 29.91 -10.39 -23.45
N SER A 43 29.15 -10.15 -24.52
CA SER A 43 29.37 -9.01 -25.40
C SER A 43 29.20 -7.67 -24.68
N LEU A 44 28.16 -7.54 -23.84
CA LEU A 44 27.93 -6.34 -23.03
C LEU A 44 29.07 -6.11 -22.03
N GLN A 45 29.52 -7.16 -21.34
CA GLN A 45 30.65 -7.09 -20.41
C GLN A 45 31.93 -6.61 -21.11
N THR A 46 32.27 -7.23 -22.25
CA THR A 46 33.46 -6.86 -23.02
C THR A 46 33.39 -5.40 -23.51
N ALA A 47 32.21 -4.94 -23.92
CA ALA A 47 32.02 -3.55 -24.35
C ALA A 47 32.19 -2.55 -23.19
N LEU A 48 31.65 -2.86 -22.01
CA LEU A 48 31.80 -2.02 -20.81
C LEU A 48 33.25 -1.98 -20.32
N ASP A 49 33.94 -3.12 -20.31
CA ASP A 49 35.37 -3.20 -19.93
C ASP A 49 36.23 -2.35 -20.88
N HIS A 50 35.95 -2.44 -22.19
CA HIS A 50 36.63 -1.61 -23.18
C HIS A 50 36.36 -0.12 -22.97
N TYR A 51 35.10 0.25 -22.73
CA TYR A 51 34.70 1.63 -22.45
C TYR A 51 35.40 2.19 -21.21
N LEU A 52 35.38 1.45 -20.10
CA LEU A 52 36.06 1.84 -18.85
C LEU A 52 37.57 2.00 -19.05
N LYS A 53 38.20 1.07 -19.78
CA LYS A 53 39.62 1.17 -20.11
C LYS A 53 39.94 2.43 -20.91
N THR A 54 39.14 2.77 -21.92
CA THR A 54 39.33 4.00 -22.70
C THR A 54 39.24 5.25 -21.82
N TYR A 55 38.29 5.30 -20.88
CA TYR A 55 38.19 6.42 -19.94
C TYR A 55 39.39 6.50 -18.98
N GLN A 56 39.89 5.37 -18.53
CA GLN A 56 41.09 5.32 -17.69
C GLN A 56 42.32 5.80 -18.46
N ASP A 57 42.50 5.34 -19.71
CA ASP A 57 43.61 5.78 -20.57
C ASP A 57 43.56 7.30 -20.80
N ILE A 58 42.35 7.86 -21.02
CA ILE A 58 42.14 9.30 -21.13
C ILE A 58 42.49 10.01 -19.81
N TYR A 59 41.99 9.51 -18.68
CA TYR A 59 42.27 10.08 -17.36
C TYR A 59 43.77 10.11 -17.05
N ASP A 60 44.48 9.01 -17.34
CA ASP A 60 45.91 8.89 -17.12
C ASP A 60 46.70 9.91 -17.98
N ILE A 61 46.24 10.22 -19.19
CA ILE A 61 46.82 11.29 -20.03
C ILE A 61 46.68 12.66 -19.36
N TYR A 62 45.53 12.94 -18.72
CA TYR A 62 45.30 14.20 -18.01
C TYR A 62 46.11 14.28 -16.70
N VAL A 63 46.18 13.20 -15.93
CA VAL A 63 46.81 13.19 -14.59
C VAL A 63 48.33 13.05 -14.65
N ALA A 64 48.89 12.36 -15.65
CA ALA A 64 50.33 12.18 -15.78
C ALA A 64 51.11 13.48 -16.07
N GLY A 65 50.47 14.65 -16.03
CA GLY A 65 51.15 15.94 -16.09
C GLY A 65 51.78 16.25 -17.44
N LYS A 66 51.29 15.61 -18.52
CA LYS A 66 51.71 15.98 -19.87
C LYS A 66 51.44 17.48 -20.08
N PRO A 67 52.35 18.21 -20.75
CA PRO A 67 52.18 19.65 -20.95
C PRO A 67 50.81 19.91 -21.58
N VAL A 68 50.04 20.81 -20.96
CA VAL A 68 48.63 21.12 -21.26
C VAL A 68 48.37 21.33 -22.75
N ASN A 69 49.38 21.83 -23.47
CA ASN A 69 49.36 22.13 -24.90
C ASN A 69 49.27 20.88 -25.80
N THR A 70 49.39 19.67 -25.24
CA THR A 70 49.35 18.40 -26.00
C THR A 70 48.00 17.69 -25.93
N ILE A 71 47.07 18.18 -25.11
CA ILE A 71 45.74 17.59 -24.99
C ILE A 71 44.82 18.24 -26.03
N PRO A 72 44.24 17.46 -26.97
CA PRO A 72 43.29 17.99 -27.93
C PRO A 72 42.09 18.65 -27.23
N TYR A 73 41.75 19.88 -27.61
CA TYR A 73 40.67 20.66 -27.00
C TYR A 73 39.29 20.01 -27.17
N ASP A 74 39.08 19.34 -28.30
CA ASP A 74 37.90 18.56 -28.67
C ASP A 74 37.64 17.34 -27.75
N LEU A 75 38.68 16.84 -27.06
CA LEU A 75 38.53 15.72 -26.13
C LEU A 75 37.64 16.08 -24.93
N GLY A 76 37.75 17.30 -24.41
CA GLY A 76 36.94 17.75 -23.28
C GLY A 76 35.46 17.87 -23.63
N GLU A 77 35.15 18.40 -24.81
CA GLU A 77 33.78 18.49 -25.34
C GLU A 77 33.22 17.09 -25.61
N SER A 78 34.00 16.21 -26.24
CA SER A 78 33.62 14.82 -26.48
C SER A 78 33.29 14.07 -25.18
N LEU A 79 34.08 14.26 -24.11
CA LEU A 79 33.81 13.65 -22.80
C LEU A 79 32.50 14.18 -22.18
N ALA A 80 32.22 15.48 -22.33
CA ALA A 80 30.99 16.08 -21.84
C ALA A 80 29.76 15.53 -22.57
N GLU A 81 29.85 15.31 -23.88
CA GLU A 81 28.80 14.70 -24.71
C GLU A 81 28.51 13.24 -24.33
N GLN A 82 29.49 12.51 -23.78
CA GLN A 82 29.28 11.14 -23.34
C GLN A 82 28.53 11.03 -22.00
N LEU A 83 28.48 12.06 -21.16
CA LEU A 83 27.79 11.99 -19.86
C LEU A 83 26.28 11.65 -20.00
N PRO A 84 25.51 12.28 -20.91
CA PRO A 84 24.14 11.85 -21.22
C PRO A 84 24.05 10.39 -21.71
N VAL A 85 25.02 9.91 -22.48
CA VAL A 85 25.06 8.54 -23.01
C VAL A 85 25.22 7.52 -21.87
N ILE A 86 26.14 7.78 -20.93
CA ILE A 86 26.34 6.95 -19.73
C ILE A 86 25.05 6.89 -18.90
N LYS A 87 24.40 8.03 -18.67
CA LYS A 87 23.10 8.09 -17.96
C LYS A 87 22.01 7.29 -18.69
N SER A 88 22.04 7.24 -20.02
CA SER A 88 21.14 6.40 -20.82
C SER A 88 21.45 4.90 -20.63
N PHE A 89 22.72 4.50 -20.55
CA PHE A 89 23.10 3.11 -20.27
C PHE A 89 22.66 2.66 -18.88
N GLU A 90 22.83 3.50 -17.86
CA GLU A 90 22.36 3.25 -16.49
C GLU A 90 20.86 2.91 -16.48
N LYS A 91 20.02 3.75 -17.08
CA LYS A 91 18.57 3.51 -17.21
C LYS A 91 18.24 2.19 -17.94
N LYS A 92 18.99 1.85 -18.98
CA LYS A 92 18.79 0.59 -19.73
C LYS A 92 19.21 -0.63 -18.91
N LEU A 93 20.27 -0.52 -18.12
CA LEU A 93 20.71 -1.58 -17.21
C LEU A 93 19.72 -1.80 -16.07
N GLU A 94 19.20 -0.72 -15.47
CA GLU A 94 18.12 -0.81 -14.47
C GLU A 94 16.87 -1.49 -15.06
N LEU A 95 16.48 -1.14 -16.29
CA LEU A 95 15.38 -1.79 -16.98
C LEU A 95 15.67 -3.28 -17.24
N ALA A 96 16.87 -3.62 -17.70
CA ALA A 96 17.27 -5.01 -17.94
C ALA A 96 17.26 -5.83 -16.63
N GLN A 97 17.74 -5.25 -15.53
CA GLN A 97 17.69 -5.87 -14.20
C GLN A 97 16.25 -6.09 -13.73
N SER A 98 15.36 -5.11 -13.93
CA SER A 98 13.93 -5.24 -13.63
C SER A 98 13.26 -6.34 -14.45
N ILE A 99 13.59 -6.47 -15.74
CA ILE A 99 13.08 -7.54 -16.60
C ILE A 99 13.62 -8.90 -16.14
N ALA A 100 14.92 -9.02 -15.91
CA ALA A 100 15.54 -10.26 -15.46
C ALA A 100 14.97 -10.73 -14.11
N GLY A 101 14.78 -9.81 -13.16
CA GLY A 101 14.12 -10.10 -11.89
C GLY A 101 12.68 -10.62 -12.09
N ARG A 102 11.91 -10.00 -12.99
CA ARG A 102 10.57 -10.49 -13.35
C ARG A 102 10.58 -11.88 -13.98
N CYS A 103 11.52 -12.16 -14.88
CA CYS A 103 11.67 -13.49 -15.49
C CYS A 103 12.05 -14.55 -14.45
N SER A 104 13.00 -14.25 -13.55
CA SER A 104 13.39 -15.14 -12.47
C SER A 104 12.23 -15.44 -11.52
N ASN A 105 11.46 -14.41 -11.15
CA ASN A 105 10.27 -14.58 -10.33
C ASN A 105 9.18 -15.38 -11.06
N ALA A 106 9.02 -15.23 -12.37
CA ALA A 106 8.06 -16.03 -13.12
C ALA A 106 8.44 -17.52 -13.20
N SER A 107 9.71 -17.87 -12.98
CA SER A 107 10.19 -19.25 -13.07
C SER A 107 9.82 -20.05 -11.81
N PRO A 108 8.97 -21.10 -11.92
CA PRO A 108 8.60 -21.92 -10.77
C PRO A 108 9.78 -22.74 -10.22
N LEU A 109 10.85 -22.93 -11.03
CA LEU A 109 12.05 -23.66 -10.64
C LEU A 109 13.01 -22.81 -9.78
N VAL A 110 12.98 -21.49 -9.96
CA VAL A 110 13.91 -20.56 -9.29
C VAL A 110 13.27 -19.95 -8.05
N VAL A 111 11.97 -19.65 -8.11
CA VAL A 111 11.24 -19.06 -6.99
C VAL A 111 10.04 -19.96 -6.61
N PRO A 112 10.22 -20.88 -5.64
CA PRO A 112 9.18 -21.82 -5.20
C PRO A 112 7.91 -21.15 -4.69
N ILE A 113 7.96 -19.85 -4.39
CA ILE A 113 6.81 -19.12 -3.85
C ILE A 113 5.62 -19.10 -4.81
N HIS A 114 5.86 -19.23 -6.12
CA HIS A 114 4.80 -19.33 -7.13
C HIS A 114 4.17 -20.74 -7.18
N ILE A 115 4.67 -21.72 -6.42
CA ILE A 115 4.02 -23.02 -6.31
C ILE A 115 3.06 -23.05 -5.11
N LEU A 116 3.22 -22.11 -4.17
CA LEU A 116 2.37 -22.05 -2.98
C LEU A 116 0.90 -21.79 -3.35
N PRO A 117 -0.05 -22.52 -2.77
CA PRO A 117 -1.47 -22.19 -2.85
C PRO A 117 -1.74 -20.74 -2.41
N LEU A 118 -2.79 -20.12 -2.95
CA LEU A 118 -3.10 -18.71 -2.70
C LEU A 118 -3.35 -18.45 -1.21
N GLU A 119 -3.90 -19.44 -0.50
CA GLU A 119 -4.18 -19.42 0.94
C GLU A 119 -2.88 -19.32 1.76
N ILE A 120 -1.84 -20.05 1.35
CA ILE A 120 -0.53 -20.02 2.02
C ILE A 120 0.16 -18.68 1.76
N LEU A 121 0.13 -18.18 0.52
CA LEU A 121 0.65 -16.86 0.18
C LEU A 121 -0.04 -15.76 0.99
N ALA A 122 -1.37 -15.81 1.06
CA ALA A 122 -2.14 -14.85 1.82
C ALA A 122 -1.84 -14.96 3.33
N ARG A 123 -1.65 -16.16 3.89
CA ARG A 123 -1.18 -16.30 5.28
C ARG A 123 0.21 -15.72 5.50
N ILE A 124 1.15 -15.90 4.55
CA ILE A 124 2.47 -15.25 4.61
C ILE A 124 2.32 -13.73 4.59
N PHE A 125 1.49 -13.17 3.70
CA PHE A 125 1.24 -11.73 3.67
C PHE A 125 0.59 -11.23 4.95
N GLN A 126 -0.32 -12.01 5.56
CA GLN A 126 -0.89 -11.67 6.86
C GLN A 126 0.20 -11.54 7.93
N LEU A 127 1.14 -12.49 7.99
CA LEU A 127 2.26 -12.44 8.94
C LEU A 127 3.16 -11.22 8.69
N LEU A 128 3.43 -10.89 7.42
CA LEU A 128 4.25 -9.73 7.03
C LEU A 128 3.55 -8.40 7.30
N MET A 129 2.22 -8.36 7.17
CA MET A 129 1.39 -7.18 7.42
C MET A 129 1.08 -6.98 8.89
N GLY A 130 1.10 -8.03 9.73
CA GLY A 130 0.72 -7.85 11.12
C GLY A 130 0.72 -9.09 12.03
N ASP A 131 1.85 -9.78 12.17
CA ASP A 131 2.17 -10.45 13.45
C ASP A 131 3.44 -9.82 14.05
N ASN A 132 3.28 -8.81 14.91
CA ASN A 132 4.33 -8.36 15.82
C ASN A 132 3.71 -7.86 17.14
N CYS A 133 3.46 -8.80 18.03
CA CYS A 133 3.29 -8.68 19.48
C CYS A 133 2.12 -7.79 19.97
N THR A 134 1.17 -8.44 20.62
CA THR A 134 -0.01 -7.89 21.31
C THR A 134 0.27 -6.87 22.41
N ASP A 135 1.53 -6.63 22.77
CA ASP A 135 1.86 -5.79 23.93
C ASP A 135 2.07 -4.31 23.61
N HIS A 136 2.09 -3.91 22.33
CA HIS A 136 2.16 -2.50 21.95
C HIS A 136 1.10 -2.14 20.88
N PRO A 137 0.04 -1.38 21.23
CA PRO A 137 -1.01 -0.94 20.31
C PRO A 137 -0.55 0.07 19.22
N ALA A 138 0.76 0.14 18.94
CA ALA A 138 1.36 1.09 18.00
C ALA A 138 2.01 0.44 16.76
N LYS A 139 1.95 -0.90 16.61
CA LYS A 139 2.72 -1.65 15.59
C LYS A 139 1.90 -2.28 14.44
N TRP A 140 0.58 -2.13 14.43
CA TRP A 140 -0.30 -2.71 13.40
C TRP A 140 -0.45 -1.83 12.15
N ALA A 141 0.22 -0.68 12.16
CA ALA A 141 0.34 0.25 11.05
C ALA A 141 0.69 -0.46 9.75
N LEU A 142 -0.25 -0.48 8.82
CA LEU A 142 0.01 -0.87 7.45
C LEU A 142 0.92 0.21 6.85
N TYR A 143 2.23 0.03 6.93
CA TYR A 143 3.17 0.95 6.28
C TYR A 143 2.87 0.92 4.78
N PRO A 144 2.41 2.04 4.17
CA PRO A 144 2.09 2.07 2.74
C PRO A 144 3.26 1.56 1.89
N ALA A 145 4.50 1.78 2.36
CA ALA A 145 5.72 1.25 1.77
C ALA A 145 5.76 -0.29 1.71
N ARG A 146 5.41 -1.01 2.79
CA ARG A 146 5.45 -2.49 2.80
C ARG A 146 4.40 -3.07 1.88
N LEU A 147 3.16 -2.55 1.94
CA LEU A 147 2.10 -2.96 1.03
C LEU A 147 2.50 -2.66 -0.42
N GLN A 148 3.06 -1.49 -0.68
CA GLN A 148 3.53 -1.11 -2.02
C GLN A 148 4.63 -2.05 -2.50
N THR A 149 5.60 -2.41 -1.66
CA THR A 149 6.63 -3.41 -1.99
C THR A 149 6.00 -4.74 -2.34
N LEU A 150 5.05 -5.24 -1.54
CA LEU A 150 4.38 -6.50 -1.81
C LEU A 150 3.57 -6.46 -3.11
N MET A 151 2.82 -5.39 -3.35
CA MET A 151 2.03 -5.19 -4.57
C MET A 151 2.87 -4.93 -5.82
N SER A 152 4.12 -4.48 -5.67
CA SER A 152 5.03 -4.23 -6.80
C SER A 152 5.87 -5.45 -7.20
N THR A 153 5.95 -6.49 -6.37
CA THR A 153 6.74 -7.70 -6.65
C THR A 153 6.33 -8.41 -7.96
N CYS A 154 5.06 -8.81 -8.07
CA CYS A 154 4.48 -9.43 -9.26
C CYS A 154 2.95 -9.35 -9.24
N ASP A 155 2.32 -9.57 -10.40
CA ASP A 155 0.85 -9.51 -10.52
C ASP A 155 0.15 -10.54 -9.66
N ARG A 156 0.72 -11.74 -9.48
CA ARG A 156 0.12 -12.77 -8.63
C ARG A 156 0.04 -12.34 -7.17
N TRP A 157 1.12 -11.76 -6.62
CA TRP A 157 1.11 -11.29 -5.25
C TRP A 157 0.07 -10.18 -5.07
N ARG A 158 0.02 -9.23 -6.01
CA ARG A 158 -1.00 -8.19 -6.02
C ARG A 158 -2.42 -8.78 -6.04
N GLN A 159 -2.69 -9.77 -6.88
CA GLN A 159 -3.99 -10.42 -6.96
C GLN A 159 -4.33 -11.19 -5.68
N VAL A 160 -3.37 -11.91 -5.08
CA VAL A 160 -3.59 -12.59 -3.79
C VAL A 160 -3.91 -11.57 -2.70
N ILE A 161 -3.14 -10.49 -2.62
CA ILE A 161 -3.32 -9.39 -1.68
C ILE A 161 -4.73 -8.84 -1.83
N ILE A 162 -5.11 -8.33 -3.01
CA ILE A 162 -6.43 -7.72 -3.25
C ILE A 162 -7.59 -8.72 -3.01
N ASN A 163 -7.46 -9.94 -3.53
CA ASN A 163 -8.59 -10.88 -3.55
C ASN A 163 -8.78 -11.65 -2.24
N SER A 164 -7.82 -11.67 -1.32
CA SER A 164 -7.93 -12.41 -0.05
C SER A 164 -8.72 -11.60 1.00
N PRO A 165 -9.98 -11.94 1.30
CA PRO A 165 -10.83 -11.09 2.13
C PRO A 165 -10.33 -10.96 3.58
N PHE A 166 -9.73 -12.02 4.12
CA PHE A 166 -9.22 -12.05 5.49
C PHE A 166 -8.01 -11.15 5.73
N LEU A 167 -7.35 -10.67 4.66
CA LEU A 167 -6.27 -9.68 4.77
C LEU A 167 -6.82 -8.27 5.05
N TRP A 168 -8.09 -8.02 4.74
CA TRP A 168 -8.71 -6.69 4.77
C TRP A 168 -9.87 -6.60 5.75
N THR A 169 -10.10 -7.61 6.58
CA THR A 169 -11.13 -7.49 7.64
C THR A 169 -10.80 -6.38 8.63
N HIS A 170 -9.50 -6.09 8.80
CA HIS A 170 -8.99 -5.00 9.63
C HIS A 170 -7.97 -4.18 8.83
N ILE A 171 -8.17 -2.86 8.76
CA ILE A 171 -7.23 -1.92 8.14
C ILE A 171 -6.76 -0.93 9.20
N ASP A 172 -5.46 -0.76 9.32
CA ASP A 172 -4.84 0.33 10.09
C ASP A 172 -4.03 1.23 9.15
N LEU A 173 -4.56 2.42 8.86
CA LEU A 173 -3.89 3.46 8.10
C LEU A 173 -3.13 4.37 9.06
N LYS A 174 -1.84 4.07 9.26
CA LYS A 174 -0.95 4.98 9.98
C LYS A 174 -0.08 5.74 9.00
N VAL A 175 -0.13 7.06 9.10
CA VAL A 175 0.71 7.95 8.31
C VAL A 175 1.52 8.81 9.24
N GLU A 176 2.81 8.51 9.31
CA GLU A 176 3.77 9.37 9.98
C GLU A 176 4.12 10.52 9.04
N SER A 177 3.88 11.76 9.47
CA SER A 177 4.33 12.92 8.73
C SER A 177 5.87 12.93 8.79
N GLY A 178 6.52 12.61 7.67
CA GLY A 178 7.98 12.61 7.52
C GLY A 178 8.63 13.99 7.65
N TYR A 179 8.02 14.93 8.39
CA TYR A 179 8.35 16.35 8.43
C TYR A 179 9.70 16.66 9.09
N ARG A 180 10.61 15.70 9.32
CA ARG A 180 11.86 15.95 10.05
C ARG A 180 13.15 15.44 9.44
N ASP A 181 13.16 14.78 8.28
CA ASP A 181 14.44 14.39 7.70
C ASP A 181 14.55 14.71 6.21
N THR A 182 15.02 15.92 5.93
CA THR A 182 15.26 16.45 4.57
C THR A 182 16.48 15.81 3.89
N THR A 183 17.12 14.78 4.47
CA THR A 183 18.41 14.27 3.98
C THR A 183 18.32 13.01 3.13
N LEU A 184 17.16 12.36 3.04
CA LEU A 184 16.96 11.18 2.20
C LEU A 184 15.92 11.47 1.12
N SER A 185 16.30 11.22 -0.13
CA SER A 185 15.47 11.31 -1.33
C SER A 185 14.15 10.54 -1.15
N GLU A 186 13.11 11.20 -0.62
CA GLU A 186 11.78 10.60 -0.47
C GLU A 186 11.24 10.19 -1.86
N PRO A 187 10.67 8.98 -2.02
CA PRO A 187 9.94 8.64 -3.22
C PRO A 187 8.77 9.64 -3.43
N PRO A 188 8.40 9.95 -4.69
CA PRO A 188 7.42 10.99 -4.96
C PRO A 188 6.09 10.70 -4.25
N ARG A 189 5.68 11.57 -3.32
CA ARG A 189 4.39 11.50 -2.59
C ARG A 189 3.18 11.30 -3.50
N HIS A 190 3.32 11.68 -4.77
CA HIS A 190 2.31 11.51 -5.82
C HIS A 190 2.10 10.03 -6.20
N ALA A 191 3.14 9.21 -6.23
CA ALA A 191 3.03 7.80 -6.62
C ALA A 191 2.21 6.98 -5.60
N ILE A 192 2.33 7.30 -4.32
CA ILE A 192 1.55 6.65 -3.25
C ILE A 192 0.06 6.98 -3.41
N ARG A 193 -0.28 8.25 -3.69
CA ARG A 193 -1.68 8.67 -3.88
C ARG A 193 -2.37 7.93 -5.03
N THR A 194 -1.69 7.79 -6.17
CA THR A 194 -2.28 7.19 -7.38
C THR A 194 -2.64 5.71 -7.19
N LEU A 195 -1.86 4.96 -6.40
CA LEU A 195 -2.12 3.53 -6.16
C LEU A 195 -3.04 3.29 -4.96
N LEU A 196 -2.98 4.16 -3.94
CA LEU A 196 -3.72 3.96 -2.70
C LEU A 196 -5.23 4.09 -2.90
N VAL A 197 -5.70 5.09 -3.66
CA VAL A 197 -7.14 5.34 -3.83
C VAL A 197 -7.86 4.15 -4.50
N PRO A 198 -7.43 3.64 -5.68
CA PRO A 198 -8.08 2.49 -6.31
C PRO A 198 -7.96 1.23 -5.45
N PHE A 199 -6.85 1.06 -4.74
CA PHE A 199 -6.64 -0.06 -3.84
C PHE A 199 -7.63 -0.05 -2.68
N ILE A 200 -7.74 1.08 -1.97
CA ILE A 200 -8.67 1.24 -0.84
C ILE A 200 -10.11 1.03 -1.29
N ALA A 201 -10.51 1.60 -2.45
CA ALA A 201 -11.81 1.36 -3.05
C ALA A 201 -12.09 -0.14 -3.27
N SER A 202 -11.10 -0.88 -3.77
CA SER A 202 -11.26 -2.32 -4.09
C SER A 202 -11.46 -3.21 -2.86
N ILE A 203 -10.93 -2.82 -1.70
CA ILE A 203 -11.01 -3.62 -0.47
C ILE A 203 -12.12 -3.15 0.48
N ALA A 204 -12.56 -1.88 0.37
CA ALA A 204 -13.58 -1.27 1.24
C ALA A 204 -14.86 -2.09 1.45
N PRO A 205 -15.42 -2.82 0.45
CA PRO A 205 -16.60 -3.68 0.64
C PRO A 205 -16.46 -4.76 1.72
N ARG A 206 -15.24 -5.05 2.17
CA ARG A 206 -14.87 -6.22 3.00
C ARG A 206 -14.44 -5.84 4.41
N VAL A 207 -14.30 -4.54 4.66
CA VAL A 207 -13.60 -4.03 5.83
C VAL A 207 -14.57 -3.96 7.00
N LYS A 208 -14.27 -4.74 8.04
CA LYS A 208 -15.07 -4.77 9.28
C LYS A 208 -14.55 -3.80 10.32
N SER A 209 -13.25 -3.54 10.33
CA SER A 209 -12.62 -2.62 11.26
C SER A 209 -11.69 -1.70 10.52
N PHE A 210 -11.93 -0.39 10.65
CA PHE A 210 -11.10 0.65 10.06
C PHE A 210 -10.48 1.51 11.16
N VAL A 211 -9.16 1.52 11.22
CA VAL A 211 -8.36 2.36 12.11
C VAL A 211 -7.57 3.33 11.25
N SER A 212 -7.64 4.62 11.58
CA SER A 212 -6.91 5.66 10.90
C SER A 212 -6.17 6.49 11.94
N GLN A 213 -4.85 6.55 11.82
CA GLN A 213 -3.99 7.37 12.65
C GLN A 213 -3.12 8.24 11.74
N ILE A 214 -3.59 9.45 11.50
CA ILE A 214 -3.01 10.32 10.47
C ILE A 214 -2.47 11.59 11.11
N ASP A 215 -1.19 11.88 10.88
CA ASP A 215 -0.55 13.14 11.30
C ASP A 215 -0.94 14.33 10.39
N ASP A 216 -1.25 14.05 9.11
CA ASP A 216 -1.68 15.02 8.10
C ASP A 216 -2.74 14.37 7.18
N LEU A 217 -4.01 14.78 7.34
CA LEU A 217 -5.12 14.16 6.61
C LEU A 217 -5.22 14.57 5.14
N ILE A 218 -4.63 15.71 4.75
CA ILE A 218 -4.78 16.28 3.41
C ILE A 218 -4.47 15.27 2.29
N PRO A 219 -3.38 14.48 2.34
CA PRO A 219 -3.07 13.51 1.29
C PRO A 219 -4.04 12.33 1.20
N TYR A 220 -4.84 12.10 2.23
CA TYR A 220 -5.62 10.88 2.42
C TYR A 220 -7.11 11.11 2.35
N VAL A 221 -7.57 12.36 2.28
CA VAL A 221 -9.01 12.68 2.11
C VAL A 221 -9.59 11.90 0.93
N SER A 222 -8.90 11.81 -0.21
CA SER A 222 -9.36 11.03 -1.36
C SER A 222 -9.41 9.53 -1.11
N ALA A 223 -8.49 8.99 -0.30
CA ALA A 223 -8.50 7.57 0.06
C ALA A 223 -9.62 7.25 1.07
N LEU A 224 -9.86 8.15 2.03
CA LEU A 224 -11.00 8.05 2.95
C LEU A 224 -12.34 8.18 2.23
N ALA A 225 -12.46 9.13 1.30
CA ALA A 225 -13.64 9.25 0.44
C ALA A 225 -13.89 7.96 -0.33
N ALA A 226 -12.86 7.47 -1.05
CA ALA A 226 -12.97 6.22 -1.78
C ALA A 226 -13.28 5.01 -0.89
N PHE A 227 -12.76 4.98 0.35
CA PHE A 227 -13.10 3.96 1.33
C PHE A 227 -14.60 3.97 1.64
N PHE A 228 -15.13 5.11 2.09
CA PHE A 228 -16.53 5.20 2.49
C PHE A 228 -17.48 5.05 1.28
N ASP A 229 -17.16 5.63 0.13
CA ASP A 229 -17.95 5.48 -1.10
C ASP A 229 -18.14 4.00 -1.49
N ASN A 230 -17.09 3.18 -1.33
CA ASN A 230 -17.10 1.77 -1.71
C ASN A 230 -17.40 0.81 -0.54
N CYS A 231 -17.59 1.31 0.68
CA CYS A 231 -17.87 0.47 1.84
C CYS A 231 -19.26 -0.17 1.72
N THR A 232 -19.39 -1.47 1.96
CA THR A 232 -20.70 -2.12 1.95
C THR A 232 -21.46 -1.81 3.24
N PRO A 233 -22.68 -1.23 3.18
CA PRO A 233 -23.49 -0.97 4.36
C PRO A 233 -23.65 -2.20 5.25
N GLY A 234 -23.54 -2.02 6.56
CA GLY A 234 -23.61 -3.11 7.54
C GLY A 234 -22.36 -4.00 7.64
N THR A 235 -21.31 -3.75 6.84
CA THR A 235 -20.05 -4.51 6.94
C THR A 235 -19.07 -3.88 7.92
N LEU A 236 -19.00 -2.55 7.99
CA LEU A 236 -18.12 -1.83 8.92
C LEU A 236 -18.69 -1.90 10.34
N GLU A 237 -18.03 -2.63 11.22
CA GLU A 237 -18.43 -2.87 12.62
C GLU A 237 -17.68 -1.94 13.58
N THR A 238 -16.43 -1.57 13.26
CA THR A 238 -15.56 -0.75 14.10
C THR A 238 -14.93 0.38 13.30
N LEU A 239 -15.06 1.61 13.80
CA LEU A 239 -14.40 2.78 13.24
C LEU A 239 -13.57 3.47 14.33
N GLN A 240 -12.28 3.62 14.07
CA GLN A 240 -11.38 4.38 14.93
C GLN A 240 -10.62 5.40 14.10
N MET A 241 -10.72 6.67 14.48
CA MET A 241 -10.06 7.75 13.76
C MET A 241 -9.35 8.64 14.77
N PHE A 242 -8.04 8.76 14.62
CA PHE A 242 -7.15 9.50 15.49
C PHE A 242 -6.33 10.52 14.71
N GLU A 243 -6.34 11.76 15.18
CA GLU A 243 -5.42 12.78 14.71
C GLU A 243 -4.28 12.98 15.73
N ARG A 244 -3.05 12.79 15.29
CA ARG A 244 -1.85 12.98 16.13
C ARG A 244 -1.26 14.38 16.07
N SER A 245 -1.85 15.25 15.24
CA SER A 245 -1.22 16.51 14.85
C SER A 245 -1.10 17.50 16.02
N SER A 246 -0.14 18.42 15.88
CA SER A 246 0.17 19.44 16.87
C SER A 246 -1.06 20.28 17.25
N PRO A 247 -1.21 20.65 18.54
CA PRO A 247 -2.35 21.43 19.01
C PRO A 247 -2.49 22.74 18.21
N GLY A 248 -3.49 22.82 17.33
CA GLY A 248 -3.74 24.02 16.51
C GLY A 248 -4.19 23.76 15.07
N ARG A 249 -4.24 22.49 14.63
CA ARG A 249 -4.71 22.11 13.29
C ARG A 249 -6.17 21.62 13.27
N ASP A 250 -6.58 21.35 12.04
CA ASP A 250 -7.89 21.39 11.41
C ASP A 250 -8.86 20.29 11.88
N LEU A 251 -10.14 20.64 12.05
CA LEU A 251 -11.19 19.68 12.42
C LEU A 251 -11.59 18.88 11.18
N VAL A 252 -11.52 17.56 11.23
CA VAL A 252 -12.04 16.74 10.13
C VAL A 252 -13.52 16.53 10.35
N VAL A 253 -14.32 17.03 9.41
CA VAL A 253 -15.76 16.85 9.45
C VAL A 253 -16.14 15.86 8.36
N LEU A 254 -16.76 14.76 8.75
CA LEU A 254 -17.47 13.91 7.80
C LEU A 254 -18.79 14.61 7.49
N ASP A 255 -18.86 15.36 6.39
CA ASP A 255 -20.07 16.09 5.98
C ASP A 255 -20.40 15.81 4.51
N ALA A 256 -21.69 15.90 4.20
CA ALA A 256 -22.23 15.68 2.88
C ALA A 256 -21.85 16.81 1.92
N GLU A 257 -21.93 18.08 2.33
CA GLU A 257 -21.97 19.16 1.33
C GLU A 257 -21.44 20.54 1.77
N THR A 258 -20.80 20.71 2.93
CA THR A 258 -20.35 22.06 3.36
C THR A 258 -19.10 22.57 2.63
N GLU A 259 -19.21 23.80 2.11
CA GLU A 259 -18.07 24.58 1.62
C GLU A 259 -17.13 24.99 2.77
N VAL A 260 -15.84 24.82 2.50
CA VAL A 260 -14.73 24.83 3.44
C VAL A 260 -14.39 26.25 3.90
N TYR A 261 -14.39 26.51 5.20
CA TYR A 261 -13.60 27.60 5.80
C TYR A 261 -12.23 27.06 6.21
N ASN A 262 -11.21 27.25 5.36
CA ASN A 262 -9.74 27.11 5.51
C ASN A 262 -9.08 26.04 6.44
N ARG A 263 -9.83 25.25 7.20
CA ARG A 263 -9.36 24.40 8.31
C ARG A 263 -10.29 23.21 8.59
N VAL A 264 -11.11 22.83 7.62
CA VAL A 264 -11.98 21.66 7.73
C VAL A 264 -11.74 20.76 6.54
N LEU A 265 -11.25 19.55 6.80
CA LEU A 265 -11.15 18.52 5.77
C LEU A 265 -12.48 17.78 5.74
N SER A 266 -13.22 17.95 4.63
CA SER A 266 -14.47 17.24 4.40
C SER A 266 -14.25 16.02 3.53
N VAL A 267 -14.67 14.85 4.03
CA VAL A 267 -14.86 13.66 3.20
C VAL A 267 -16.29 13.71 2.69
N ARG A 268 -16.47 14.08 1.42
CA ARG A 268 -17.79 14.23 0.80
C ARG A 268 -18.53 12.89 0.77
N LEU A 269 -19.60 12.77 1.53
CA LEU A 269 -20.47 11.59 1.55
C LEU A 269 -21.92 12.03 1.61
N SER A 270 -22.76 11.65 0.64
CA SER A 270 -24.19 11.95 0.72
C SER A 270 -24.77 11.46 2.05
N GLU A 271 -25.74 12.19 2.60
CA GLU A 271 -26.36 11.88 3.89
C GLU A 271 -26.87 10.45 3.99
N ASP A 272 -27.63 9.99 2.99
CA ASP A 272 -28.15 8.61 2.97
C ASP A 272 -27.02 7.58 3.05
N ARG A 273 -25.95 7.81 2.31
CA ARG A 273 -24.78 6.92 2.29
C ARG A 273 -24.05 6.89 3.63
N PHE A 274 -23.90 8.05 4.27
CA PHE A 274 -23.32 8.13 5.61
C PHE A 274 -24.15 7.33 6.60
N GLU A 275 -25.47 7.53 6.62
CA GLU A 275 -26.39 6.82 7.51
C GLU A 275 -26.40 5.30 7.27
N GLU A 276 -26.36 4.86 6.01
CA GLU A 276 -26.30 3.45 5.64
C GLU A 276 -25.04 2.74 6.14
N ILE A 277 -23.87 3.37 5.94
CA ILE A 277 -22.58 2.78 6.33
C ILE A 277 -22.47 2.72 7.85
N PHE A 278 -22.78 3.83 8.52
CA PHE A 278 -22.53 3.97 9.95
C PHE A 278 -23.57 3.24 10.81
N ARG A 279 -24.76 2.90 10.28
CA ARG A 279 -25.75 2.08 11.00
C ARG A 279 -25.21 0.73 11.46
N GLY A 280 -24.23 0.16 10.74
CA GLY A 280 -23.60 -1.11 11.10
C GLY A 280 -22.49 -0.99 12.15
N VAL A 281 -22.02 0.22 12.43
CA VAL A 281 -20.90 0.45 13.34
C VAL A 281 -21.36 0.29 14.77
N THR A 282 -20.70 -0.60 15.51
CA THR A 282 -21.01 -0.88 16.92
C THR A 282 -19.94 -0.33 17.87
N ALA A 283 -18.72 -0.13 17.38
CA ALA A 283 -17.63 0.47 18.13
C ALA A 283 -17.11 1.72 17.42
N LEU A 284 -17.31 2.88 18.04
CA LEU A 284 -16.95 4.18 17.48
C LEU A 284 -15.95 4.90 18.40
N ARG A 285 -14.74 5.11 17.89
CA ARG A 285 -13.66 5.82 18.60
C ARG A 285 -13.19 7.01 17.78
N LEU A 286 -13.52 8.20 18.25
CA LEU A 286 -13.32 9.43 17.51
C LEU A 286 -12.45 10.39 18.30
N ASP A 287 -11.30 10.72 17.73
CA ASP A 287 -10.39 11.74 18.24
C ASP A 287 -10.21 12.81 17.17
N PHE A 288 -10.71 14.02 17.44
CA PHE A 288 -10.70 15.20 16.55
C PHE A 288 -11.53 15.06 15.26
N ILE A 289 -12.01 13.86 14.92
CA ILE A 289 -12.83 13.61 13.74
C ILE A 289 -14.26 13.34 14.20
N HIS A 290 -15.17 14.26 13.95
CA HIS A 290 -16.55 14.11 14.40
C HIS A 290 -17.52 14.30 13.23
N PRO A 291 -18.62 13.54 13.19
CA PRO A 291 -19.82 13.91 12.43
C PRO A 291 -20.47 15.13 13.13
N THR A 292 -19.87 16.33 12.95
CA THR A 292 -20.04 17.44 13.89
C THR A 292 -21.44 18.04 13.97
N HIS A 293 -22.28 17.78 12.96
CA HIS A 293 -23.61 18.37 12.86
C HIS A 293 -24.74 17.40 13.23
N ARG A 294 -24.44 16.17 13.64
CA ARG A 294 -25.44 15.10 13.62
C ARG A 294 -25.38 14.13 14.80
N TRP A 295 -25.43 14.62 16.03
CA TRP A 295 -25.63 13.75 17.21
C TRP A 295 -26.92 12.91 17.14
N THR A 296 -27.86 13.27 16.26
CA THR A 296 -29.09 12.55 15.93
C THR A 296 -28.94 11.52 14.80
N SER A 297 -27.72 11.32 14.27
CA SER A 297 -27.44 10.34 13.22
C SER A 297 -27.60 8.91 13.73
N ASN A 298 -27.96 7.98 12.83
CA ASN A 298 -27.95 6.54 13.10
C ASN A 298 -26.54 6.00 13.40
N ALA A 299 -25.48 6.77 13.12
CA ALA A 299 -24.12 6.44 13.54
C ALA A 299 -23.95 6.26 15.06
N TYR A 300 -24.88 6.80 15.85
CA TYR A 300 -24.88 6.72 17.31
C TYR A 300 -25.90 5.72 17.88
N HIS A 301 -26.48 4.87 17.02
CA HIS A 301 -27.49 3.87 17.40
C HIS A 301 -26.84 2.49 17.51
N GLY A 302 -27.31 1.67 18.46
CA GLY A 302 -26.84 0.29 18.61
C GLY A 302 -25.36 0.14 18.99
N LEU A 303 -24.72 1.19 19.49
CA LEU A 303 -23.32 1.16 19.89
C LEU A 303 -23.10 0.29 21.13
N VAL A 304 -22.00 -0.46 21.14
CA VAL A 304 -21.45 -1.17 22.30
C VAL A 304 -20.27 -0.45 22.92
N GLU A 305 -19.59 0.38 22.13
CA GLU A 305 -18.44 1.19 22.55
C GLU A 305 -18.47 2.56 21.89
N LEU A 306 -18.34 3.62 22.70
CA LEU A 306 -18.26 5.00 22.28
C LEU A 306 -17.13 5.71 23.03
N ARG A 307 -16.14 6.22 22.29
CA ARG A 307 -15.03 7.00 22.85
C ARG A 307 -14.86 8.33 22.14
N PHE A 308 -14.86 9.40 22.92
CA PHE A 308 -14.51 10.75 22.52
C PHE A 308 -13.31 11.22 23.33
N THR A 309 -12.13 11.20 22.72
CA THR A 309 -10.88 11.56 23.39
C THR A 309 -10.49 13.03 23.20
N SER A 310 -11.11 13.72 22.23
CA SER A 310 -10.75 15.10 21.91
C SER A 310 -11.53 16.15 22.70
N LEU A 311 -10.80 17.14 23.23
CA LEU A 311 -11.37 18.32 23.89
C LEU A 311 -11.83 19.41 22.92
N ARG A 312 -11.56 19.26 21.61
CA ARG A 312 -11.75 20.32 20.60
C ARG A 312 -12.91 20.05 19.64
N GLY A 313 -13.66 18.97 19.85
CA GLY A 313 -14.85 18.66 19.08
C GLY A 313 -16.06 19.54 19.41
N PRO A 314 -17.14 19.43 18.62
CA PRO A 314 -18.43 20.05 18.93
C PRO A 314 -18.89 19.58 20.30
N ARG A 315 -19.43 20.52 21.08
CA ARG A 315 -19.93 20.20 22.42
C ARG A 315 -21.17 19.33 22.29
N ILE A 316 -21.11 18.13 22.86
CA ILE A 316 -22.30 17.31 23.09
C ILE A 316 -23.05 17.89 24.29
N THR A 317 -24.33 18.19 24.12
CA THR A 317 -25.20 18.57 25.24
C THR A 317 -25.62 17.34 26.04
N GLU A 318 -26.01 17.52 27.30
CA GLU A 318 -26.53 16.41 28.12
C GLU A 318 -27.73 15.73 27.48
N ALA A 319 -28.64 16.49 26.87
CA ALA A 319 -29.81 15.95 26.16
C ALA A 319 -29.40 15.10 24.95
N GLN A 320 -28.40 15.53 24.18
CA GLN A 320 -27.87 14.75 23.06
C GLN A 320 -27.20 13.46 23.54
N LEU A 321 -26.40 13.54 24.60
CA LEU A 321 -25.78 12.34 25.19
C LEU A 321 -26.84 11.36 25.71
N ALA A 322 -27.87 11.86 26.41
CA ALA A 322 -28.98 11.04 26.89
C ALA A 322 -29.72 10.34 25.74
N GLU A 323 -29.93 11.04 24.62
CA GLU A 323 -30.54 10.42 23.42
C GLU A 323 -29.64 9.34 22.83
N ILE A 324 -28.32 9.57 22.70
CA ILE A 324 -27.38 8.54 22.24
C ILE A 324 -27.43 7.30 23.14
N LEU A 325 -27.43 7.48 24.46
CA LEU A 325 -27.53 6.38 25.43
C LEU A 325 -28.84 5.60 25.29
N LYS A 326 -29.95 6.31 25.04
CA LYS A 326 -31.26 5.69 24.80
C LYS A 326 -31.29 4.89 23.50
N GLN A 327 -30.67 5.39 22.45
CA GLN A 327 -30.56 4.71 21.14
C GLN A 327 -29.52 3.59 21.12
N SER A 328 -28.67 3.50 22.15
CA SER A 328 -27.62 2.49 22.31
C SER A 328 -27.72 1.77 23.67
N PRO A 329 -28.80 1.01 23.93
CA PRO A 329 -28.99 0.31 25.22
C PRO A 329 -27.94 -0.78 25.48
N GLY A 330 -27.21 -1.20 24.44
CA GLY A 330 -26.11 -2.16 24.54
C GLY A 330 -24.74 -1.53 24.86
N LEU A 331 -24.67 -0.21 25.08
CA LEU A 331 -23.41 0.51 25.30
C LEU A 331 -22.75 0.06 26.61
N ARG A 332 -21.53 -0.49 26.50
CA ARG A 332 -20.75 -1.00 27.64
C ARG A 332 -19.57 -0.09 27.99
N ILE A 333 -19.03 0.61 26.99
CA ILE A 333 -17.89 1.49 27.14
C ILE A 333 -18.31 2.89 26.67
N LEU A 334 -18.30 3.83 27.60
CA LEU A 334 -18.44 5.25 27.32
C LEU A 334 -17.22 5.98 27.87
N GLU A 335 -16.40 6.52 26.99
CA GLU A 335 -15.26 7.36 27.37
C GLU A 335 -15.45 8.76 26.81
N CYS A 336 -15.60 9.75 27.68
CA CYS A 336 -15.72 11.16 27.30
C CYS A 336 -14.66 11.94 28.06
N VAL A 337 -13.74 12.59 27.36
CA VAL A 337 -12.74 13.43 28.02
C VAL A 337 -13.38 14.77 28.41
N LYS A 338 -13.40 15.05 29.71
CA LYS A 338 -13.93 16.31 30.25
C LYS A 338 -13.01 17.47 29.86
N SER A 339 -13.56 18.52 29.24
CA SER A 339 -12.81 19.74 28.98
C SER A 339 -12.41 20.39 30.30
N ASN A 340 -11.10 20.43 30.56
CA ASN A 340 -10.51 21.21 31.65
C ASN A 340 -10.51 22.71 31.32
N SER A 341 -11.62 23.24 30.79
CA SER A 341 -11.78 24.69 30.72
C SER A 341 -11.78 25.19 32.14
N LYS A 342 -10.72 25.92 32.54
CA LYS A 342 -10.73 26.69 33.78
C LYS A 342 -12.02 27.51 33.76
N PRO A 343 -12.80 27.54 34.87
CA PRO A 343 -13.93 28.46 34.95
C PRO A 343 -13.40 29.85 34.62
N GLY A 344 -13.98 30.49 33.60
CA GLY A 344 -13.64 31.86 33.28
C GLY A 344 -13.86 32.75 34.51
N PRO A 345 -13.06 33.80 34.70
CA PRO A 345 -13.20 34.71 35.84
C PRO A 345 -14.57 35.37 35.90
#